data_AF-A0A6A3N7M8-F1
#
_entry.id   AF-A0A6A3N7M8-F1
#
_cell.length_a   1.000
_cell.length_b   1.000
_cell.length_c   1.000
_cell.angle_alpha   90.00
_cell.angle_beta   90.00
_cell.angle_gamma   90.00
#
_symmetry.space_group_name_H-M   'P 1'
#
loop_
_entity.id
_entity.type
_entity.pdbx_description
1 polymer ?
#
loop_
_entity_poly.entity_id
_entity_poly.type
_entity_poly.pdbx_seq_one_letter_code
_entity_poly.pdbx_strand_id
1 'polypeptide(L)'
;MGAVRGIEPRRLALRYEPPGIIVEYVYQGDVGRQLYHHEIDLKAELSLGSGRFSEYRLEGLVHDIIKQHEEVVGGSKVSSTQLVRLVRMLVDHQHISSESAPSPAPMLPQADYNRVSETQLKQVKHKMDLVFEQNIIRPDQEGYQYDKQVDFQAATEVSDWDD
;
A
#
# COMPACT_ATOMS: atom_id res chain seq x y z
N MET A 1 -34.52 1.23 -33.86
CA MET A 1 -33.29 0.82 -33.13
C MET A 1 -32.86 2.01 -32.29
N GLY A 2 -33.34 2.10 -31.04
CA GLY A 2 -33.10 3.27 -30.19
C GLY A 2 -31.65 3.31 -29.73
N ALA A 3 -30.98 4.46 -29.93
CA ALA A 3 -29.67 4.71 -29.39
C ALA A 3 -29.75 4.59 -27.86
N VAL A 4 -29.13 3.56 -27.30
CA VAL A 4 -28.96 3.41 -25.85
C VAL A 4 -28.06 4.56 -25.39
N ARG A 5 -28.68 5.64 -24.90
CA ARG A 5 -28.00 6.63 -24.07
C ARG A 5 -27.42 5.88 -22.89
N GLY A 6 -26.10 5.76 -22.86
CA GLY A 6 -25.46 4.82 -21.96
C GLY A 6 -24.03 5.23 -21.65
N ILE A 7 -23.68 5.04 -20.38
CA ILE A 7 -22.30 5.05 -19.89
C ILE A 7 -21.69 3.69 -20.22
N GLU A 8 -20.59 3.68 -20.97
CA GLU A 8 -19.86 2.46 -21.32
C GLU A 8 -18.45 2.51 -20.71
N PRO A 9 -18.15 1.74 -19.65
CA PRO A 9 -16.81 1.70 -19.08
C PRO A 9 -15.85 1.02 -20.07
N ARG A 10 -14.71 1.67 -20.32
CA ARG A 10 -13.64 1.16 -21.19
C ARG A 10 -12.45 0.65 -20.41
N ARG A 11 -12.00 1.41 -19.41
CA ARG A 11 -10.77 1.11 -18.69
C ARG A 11 -10.95 1.32 -17.19
N LEU A 12 -10.24 0.50 -16.44
CA LEU A 12 -10.15 0.59 -14.99
C LEU A 12 -8.67 0.79 -14.67
N ALA A 13 -8.37 1.77 -13.83
CA ALA A 13 -7.04 2.03 -13.33
C ALA A 13 -7.05 2.05 -11.80
N LEU A 14 -5.92 1.70 -11.21
CA LEU A 14 -5.69 1.77 -9.77
C LEU A 14 -4.85 3.00 -9.46
N ARG A 15 -5.29 3.79 -8.48
CA ARG A 15 -4.47 4.81 -7.83
C ARG A 15 -4.05 4.25 -6.48
N TYR A 16 -2.74 4.20 -6.22
CA TYR A 16 -2.22 3.68 -4.95
C TYR A 16 -2.12 4.75 -3.85
N GLU A 17 -1.93 6.02 -4.23
CA GLU A 17 -1.72 7.16 -3.33
C GLU A 17 -2.57 8.38 -3.77
N PRO A 18 -3.65 8.75 -3.06
CA PRO A 18 -4.39 7.94 -2.08
C PRO A 18 -5.10 6.74 -2.75
N PRO A 19 -5.34 5.64 -2.02
CA PRO A 19 -5.82 4.41 -2.63
C PRO A 19 -7.25 4.56 -3.18
N GLY A 20 -7.42 4.23 -4.46
CA GLY A 20 -8.68 4.40 -5.18
C GLY A 20 -8.73 3.71 -6.53
N ILE A 21 -9.92 3.61 -7.09
CA ILE A 21 -10.19 3.02 -8.41
C ILE A 21 -10.68 4.12 -9.34
N ILE A 22 -10.07 4.22 -10.52
CA ILE A 22 -10.45 5.18 -11.56
C ILE A 22 -11.15 4.39 -12.66
N VAL A 23 -12.40 4.77 -12.95
CA VAL A 23 -13.22 4.19 -14.01
C VAL A 23 -13.25 5.16 -15.19
N GLU A 24 -12.64 4.79 -16.30
CA GLU A 24 -12.76 5.52 -17.56
C GLU A 24 -13.96 4.99 -18.34
N TYR A 25 -14.88 5.90 -18.67
CA TYR A 25 -16.10 5.56 -19.40
C TYR A 25 -16.37 6.53 -20.55
N VAL A 26 -17.03 6.04 -21.58
CA VAL A 26 -17.52 6.85 -22.69
C VAL A 26 -18.99 7.14 -22.43
N TYR A 27 -19.34 8.43 -22.46
CA TYR A 27 -20.73 8.84 -22.50
C TYR A 27 -21.18 8.95 -23.96
N GLN A 28 -22.12 8.11 -24.38
CA GLN A 28 -22.74 8.20 -25.70
C GLN A 28 -23.94 9.15 -25.64
N GLY A 29 -23.70 10.43 -25.92
CA GLY A 29 -24.73 11.47 -26.01
C GLY A 29 -25.08 11.84 -27.46
N ASP A 30 -25.94 12.85 -27.62
CA ASP A 30 -26.42 13.34 -28.93
C ASP A 30 -25.31 14.00 -29.80
N VAL A 31 -24.23 14.49 -29.18
CA VAL A 31 -23.25 15.40 -29.82
C VAL A 31 -21.88 14.75 -30.04
N GLY A 32 -21.67 13.50 -29.64
CA GLY A 32 -20.42 12.77 -29.85
C GLY A 32 -20.07 11.78 -28.74
N ARG A 33 -18.94 11.08 -28.92
CA ARG A 33 -18.35 10.19 -27.91
C ARG A 33 -17.33 10.96 -27.10
N GLN A 34 -17.66 11.30 -25.86
CA GLN A 34 -16.73 11.97 -24.96
C GLN A 34 -16.32 11.02 -23.83
N LEU A 35 -15.03 11.06 -23.52
CA LEU A 35 -14.39 10.22 -22.53
C LEU A 35 -14.38 10.94 -21.19
N TYR A 36 -14.79 10.24 -20.14
CA TYR A 36 -14.88 10.75 -18.78
C TYR A 36 -14.18 9.78 -17.83
N HIS A 37 -13.72 10.32 -16.71
CA HIS A 37 -13.12 9.56 -15.62
C HIS A 37 -13.96 9.74 -14.37
N HIS A 38 -14.26 8.64 -13.69
CA HIS A 38 -14.92 8.61 -12.39
C HIS A 38 -13.96 8.05 -11.35
N GLU A 39 -13.65 8.83 -10.33
CA GLU A 39 -12.75 8.43 -9.25
C GLU A 39 -13.52 7.89 -8.05
N ILE A 40 -13.09 6.74 -7.55
CA ILE A 40 -13.65 6.07 -6.37
C ILE A 40 -12.55 6.03 -5.32
N ASP A 41 -12.68 6.86 -4.29
CA ASP A 41 -11.73 6.91 -3.18
C ASP A 41 -12.01 5.80 -2.16
N LEU A 42 -11.00 4.99 -1.88
CA LEU A 42 -11.07 3.88 -0.93
C LEU A 42 -10.25 4.13 0.34
N LYS A 43 -9.70 5.34 0.50
CA LYS A 43 -8.85 5.72 1.63
C LYS A 43 -9.51 5.44 2.97
N ALA A 44 -10.76 5.84 3.16
CA ALA A 44 -11.46 5.67 4.44
C ALA A 44 -11.68 4.18 4.77
N GLU A 45 -12.14 3.41 3.78
CA GLU A 45 -12.43 1.98 3.91
C GLU A 45 -11.17 1.14 4.14
N LEU A 46 -10.06 1.52 3.50
CA LEU A 46 -8.77 0.85 3.66
C LEU A 46 -8.03 1.26 4.94
N SER A 47 -8.22 2.49 5.42
CA SER A 47 -7.56 2.99 6.64
C SER A 47 -8.22 2.48 7.92
N LEU A 48 -9.51 2.11 7.89
CA LEU A 48 -10.24 1.65 9.07
C LEU A 48 -9.83 0.24 9.53
N GLY A 49 -9.13 -0.53 8.69
CA GLY A 49 -8.80 -1.93 8.92
C GLY A 49 -7.33 -2.24 8.65
N SER A 50 -6.44 -1.90 9.59
CA SER A 50 -5.01 -2.27 9.56
C SER A 50 -4.77 -3.77 9.92
N GLY A 51 -5.76 -4.64 9.70
CA GLY A 51 -5.68 -6.08 9.95
C GLY A 51 -5.88 -6.86 8.66
N ARG A 52 -5.53 -8.16 8.65
CA ARG A 52 -5.75 -9.07 7.50
C ARG A 52 -7.17 -8.86 6.94
N PHE A 53 -7.29 -8.35 5.73
CA PHE A 53 -8.59 -8.22 5.05
C PHE A 53 -9.19 -9.60 4.89
N SER A 54 -10.28 -9.87 5.63
CA SER A 54 -11.03 -11.11 5.45
C SER A 54 -11.81 -11.04 4.13
N GLU A 55 -12.02 -12.20 3.51
CA GLU A 55 -12.74 -12.32 2.24
C GLU A 55 -14.15 -11.68 2.32
N TYR A 56 -14.84 -11.87 3.45
CA TYR A 56 -16.13 -11.24 3.75
C TYR A 56 -16.09 -9.70 3.76
N ARG A 57 -15.00 -9.09 4.21
CA ARG A 57 -14.85 -7.62 4.19
C ARG A 57 -14.66 -7.11 2.76
N LEU A 58 -13.88 -7.82 1.95
CA LEU A 58 -13.66 -7.48 0.55
C LEU A 58 -14.96 -7.53 -0.25
N GLU A 59 -15.75 -8.59 -0.06
CA GLU A 59 -17.05 -8.72 -0.73
C GLU A 59 -18.04 -7.64 -0.29
N GLY A 60 -18.09 -7.31 0.99
CA GLY A 60 -18.90 -6.20 1.51
C GLY A 60 -18.52 -4.85 0.90
N LEU A 61 -17.22 -4.55 0.85
CA LEU A 61 -16.71 -3.32 0.25
C LEU A 61 -17.04 -3.24 -1.24
N VAL A 62 -16.90 -4.34 -1.99
CA VAL A 62 -17.29 -4.38 -3.40
C VAL A 62 -18.78 -4.17 -3.59
N HIS A 63 -19.62 -4.73 -2.71
CA HIS A 63 -21.05 -4.49 -2.73
C HIS A 63 -21.39 -3.01 -2.52
N ASP A 64 -20.73 -2.36 -1.56
CA ASP A 64 -20.91 -0.93 -1.30
C ASP A 64 -20.42 -0.07 -2.47
N ILE A 65 -19.29 -0.39 -3.08
CA ILE A 65 -18.79 0.28 -4.30
C ILE A 65 -19.80 0.19 -5.43
N ILE A 66 -20.36 -1.01 -5.69
CA ILE A 66 -21.35 -1.23 -6.75
C ILE A 66 -22.61 -0.40 -6.48
N LYS A 67 -23.06 -0.35 -5.21
CA LYS A 67 -24.27 0.38 -4.82
C LYS A 67 -24.09 1.89 -4.90
N GLN A 68 -22.93 2.41 -4.48
CA GLN A 68 -22.63 3.85 -4.51
C GLN A 68 -22.33 4.36 -5.93
N HIS A 69 -21.78 3.51 -6.78
CA HIS A 69 -21.35 3.85 -8.14
C HIS A 69 -22.08 3.02 -9.20
N GLU A 70 -23.38 2.82 -9.02
CA GLU A 70 -24.22 1.97 -9.88
C GLU A 70 -24.20 2.43 -11.34
N GLU A 71 -24.15 3.73 -11.60
CA GLU A 71 -24.20 4.28 -12.96
C GLU A 71 -22.97 3.95 -13.82
N VAL A 72 -21.79 3.83 -13.18
CA VAL A 72 -20.51 3.63 -13.87
C VAL A 72 -19.96 2.21 -13.71
N VAL A 73 -20.21 1.56 -12.58
CA VAL A 73 -19.73 0.20 -12.27
C VAL A 73 -20.88 -0.83 -12.26
N GLY A 74 -22.10 -0.40 -11.94
CA GLY A 74 -23.27 -1.27 -11.80
C GLY A 74 -23.83 -1.78 -13.13
N GLY A 75 -24.94 -2.53 -13.03
CA GLY A 75 -25.68 -3.03 -14.20
C GLY A 75 -24.90 -4.02 -15.07
N SER A 76 -24.05 -4.88 -14.49
CA SER A 76 -23.22 -5.88 -15.19
C SER A 76 -22.15 -5.30 -16.13
N LYS A 77 -21.85 -3.99 -16.04
CA LYS A 77 -20.83 -3.34 -16.88
C LYS A 77 -19.41 -3.73 -16.47
N VAL A 78 -19.19 -3.94 -15.17
CA VAL A 78 -17.93 -4.42 -14.60
C VAL A 78 -18.21 -5.69 -13.79
N SER A 79 -17.37 -6.71 -13.97
CA SER A 79 -17.52 -7.96 -13.21
C SER A 79 -17.20 -7.74 -11.74
N SER A 80 -18.02 -8.28 -10.82
CA SER A 80 -17.75 -8.25 -9.38
C SER A 80 -16.39 -8.90 -9.06
N THR A 81 -16.04 -9.98 -9.75
CA THR A 81 -14.73 -10.65 -9.59
C THR A 81 -13.56 -9.74 -9.95
N GLN A 82 -13.75 -8.84 -10.91
CA GLN A 82 -12.73 -7.87 -11.31
C GLN A 82 -12.55 -6.80 -10.23
N LEU A 83 -13.64 -6.28 -9.65
CA LEU A 83 -13.57 -5.32 -8.54
C LEU A 83 -12.91 -5.93 -7.31
N VAL A 84 -13.27 -7.17 -6.94
CA VAL A 84 -12.61 -7.89 -5.85
C VAL A 84 -11.10 -7.97 -6.09
N ARG A 85 -10.69 -8.30 -7.31
CA ARG A 85 -9.26 -8.36 -7.67
C ARG A 85 -8.57 -7.00 -7.55
N LEU A 86 -9.23 -5.92 -7.99
CA LEU A 86 -8.70 -4.56 -7.90
C LEU A 86 -8.54 -4.10 -6.46
N VAL A 87 -9.56 -4.31 -5.62
CA VAL A 87 -9.51 -3.99 -4.19
C VAL A 87 -8.42 -4.82 -3.50
N ARG A 88 -8.30 -6.11 -3.81
CA ARG A 88 -7.23 -6.96 -3.29
C ARG A 88 -5.84 -6.45 -3.68
N MET A 89 -5.66 -6.03 -4.94
CA MET A 89 -4.39 -5.43 -5.38
C MET A 89 -4.05 -4.13 -4.63
N LEU A 90 -5.05 -3.32 -4.28
CA LEU A 90 -4.84 -2.12 -3.46
C LEU A 90 -4.43 -2.49 -2.03
N VAL A 91 -5.10 -3.48 -1.42
CA VAL A 91 -4.77 -3.98 -0.07
C VAL A 91 -3.36 -4.57 -0.03
N ASP A 92 -3.04 -5.44 -1.00
CA ASP A 92 -1.72 -6.07 -1.09
C ASP A 92 -0.63 -5.00 -1.28
N HIS A 93 -0.88 -3.96 -2.08
CA HIS A 93 0.06 -2.85 -2.21
C HIS A 93 0.18 -2.02 -0.93
N GLN A 94 -0.86 -1.87 -0.10
CA GLN A 94 -0.73 -1.23 1.21
C GLN A 94 0.12 -2.07 2.18
N HIS A 95 -0.01 -3.40 2.13
CA HIS A 95 0.84 -4.31 2.92
C HIS A 95 2.28 -4.27 2.41
N ILE A 96 2.50 -4.28 1.10
CA ILE A 96 3.83 -4.19 0.48
C ILE A 96 4.44 -2.84 0.79
N SER A 97 3.75 -1.71 0.60
CA SER A 97 4.24 -0.38 1.01
C SER A 97 4.58 -0.33 2.51
N SER A 98 3.81 -1.03 3.35
CA SER A 98 4.09 -1.16 4.78
C SER A 98 5.23 -2.14 5.11
N GLU A 99 5.54 -3.12 4.26
CA GLU A 99 6.65 -4.08 4.39
C GLU A 99 7.94 -3.61 3.68
N SER A 100 7.82 -2.72 2.70
CA SER A 100 8.90 -2.12 1.92
C SER A 100 9.25 -0.72 2.37
N ALA A 101 8.49 -0.13 3.31
CA ALA A 101 9.17 0.63 4.34
C ALA A 101 10.15 -0.34 4.98
N PRO A 102 11.47 -0.05 5.06
CA PRO A 102 12.33 -0.83 5.94
C PRO A 102 11.58 -0.90 7.25
N SER A 103 11.22 -2.11 7.69
CA SER A 103 10.72 -2.36 9.03
C SER A 103 11.44 -1.36 9.91
N PRO A 104 10.75 -0.40 10.58
CA PRO A 104 11.44 0.70 11.24
C PRO A 104 12.44 0.02 12.14
N ALA A 105 13.72 0.04 11.73
CA ALA A 105 14.73 -0.84 12.30
C ALA A 105 14.64 -0.55 13.78
N PRO A 106 14.14 -1.50 14.58
CA PRO A 106 13.32 -1.22 15.77
C PRO A 106 13.91 -0.02 16.47
N MET A 107 13.26 1.14 16.28
CA MET A 107 13.90 2.46 16.39
C MET A 107 14.77 2.46 17.62
N LEU A 108 16.08 2.28 17.41
CA LEU A 108 17.02 2.32 18.51
C LEU A 108 16.79 3.71 19.12
N PRO A 109 16.60 3.81 20.44
CA PRO A 109 16.27 5.08 21.05
C PRO A 109 17.41 6.06 20.73
N GLN A 110 17.19 6.94 19.76
CA GLN A 110 18.09 8.04 19.43
C GLN A 110 17.94 9.06 20.55
N ALA A 111 18.67 8.82 21.64
CA ALA A 111 18.86 9.78 22.71
C ALA A 111 20.24 10.43 22.55
N ASP A 112 20.38 11.66 23.02
CA ASP A 112 21.69 12.29 23.17
C ASP A 112 22.46 11.55 24.29
N TYR A 113 23.30 10.59 23.88
CA TYR A 113 24.06 9.72 24.78
C TYR A 113 25.03 10.47 25.70
N ASN A 114 25.30 11.75 25.41
CA ASN A 114 26.13 12.59 26.26
C ASN A 114 25.37 13.20 27.45
N ARG A 115 24.03 13.11 27.47
CA ARG A 115 23.17 13.72 28.49
C ARG A 115 22.34 12.72 29.30
N VAL A 116 22.44 11.42 29.01
CA VAL A 116 21.71 10.37 29.72
C VAL A 116 22.43 9.94 31.01
N SER A 117 21.67 9.58 32.04
CA SER A 117 22.24 9.00 33.26
C SER A 117 22.68 7.54 33.03
N GLU A 118 23.57 7.01 33.88
CA GLU A 118 24.03 5.61 33.79
C GLU A 118 22.89 4.59 33.82
N THR A 119 21.80 4.90 34.53
CA THR A 119 20.62 4.03 34.61
C THR A 119 19.84 4.01 33.30
N GLN A 120 19.72 5.15 32.62
CA GLN A 120 19.10 5.25 31.30
C GLN A 120 19.97 4.59 30.23
N LEU A 121 21.30 4.72 30.32
CA LEU A 121 22.24 4.07 29.40
C LEU A 121 22.09 2.53 29.43
N LYS A 122 21.93 1.95 30.63
CA LYS A 122 21.67 0.51 30.79
C LYS A 122 20.35 0.07 30.16
N GLN A 123 19.30 0.88 30.29
CA GLN A 123 18.00 0.59 29.69
C GLN A 123 18.04 0.67 28.16
N VAL A 124 18.73 1.67 27.61
CA VAL A 124 18.95 1.78 26.16
C VAL A 124 19.73 0.58 25.65
N LYS A 125 20.86 0.25 26.28
CA LYS A 125 21.65 -0.94 25.94
C LYS A 125 20.80 -2.20 25.94
N HIS A 126 19.99 -2.41 26.98
CA HIS A 126 19.13 -3.58 27.06
C HIS A 126 18.10 -3.64 25.92
N LYS A 127 17.52 -2.50 25.54
CA LYS A 127 16.63 -2.44 24.37
C LYS A 127 17.36 -2.76 23.07
N MET A 128 18.60 -2.29 22.90
CA MET A 128 19.43 -2.64 21.73
C MET A 128 19.73 -4.14 21.68
N ASP A 129 20.07 -4.75 22.82
CA ASP A 129 20.36 -6.18 22.92
C ASP A 129 19.12 -7.02 22.51
N LEU A 130 17.92 -6.68 23.01
CA LEU A 130 16.67 -7.36 22.66
C LEU A 130 16.33 -7.26 21.17
N VAL A 131 16.56 -6.09 20.60
CA VAL A 131 16.37 -5.82 19.17
C VAL A 131 17.33 -6.65 18.33
N PHE A 132 18.58 -6.74 18.74
CA PHE A 132 19.60 -7.50 18.06
C PHE A 132 19.27 -9.00 18.09
N GLU A 133 18.89 -9.54 19.24
CA GLU A 133 18.50 -10.94 19.39
C GLU A 133 17.26 -11.32 18.57
N GLN A 134 16.32 -10.40 18.36
CA GLN A 134 15.15 -10.64 17.52
C GLN A 134 15.47 -10.65 16.03
N ASN A 135 16.46 -9.87 15.59
CA ASN A 135 16.80 -9.72 14.18
C ASN A 135 18.04 -10.53 13.75
N ILE A 136 18.73 -11.19 14.67
CA ILE A 136 19.85 -12.06 14.34
C ILE A 136 19.34 -13.32 13.66
N ILE A 137 19.74 -13.50 12.40
CA ILE A 137 19.50 -14.74 11.67
C ILE A 137 20.63 -15.70 12.04
N ARG A 138 20.28 -16.89 12.54
CA ARG A 138 21.26 -17.93 12.93
C ARG A 138 21.59 -18.85 11.76
N PRO A 139 22.74 -19.55 11.76
CA PRO A 139 23.10 -20.52 10.72
C PRO A 139 22.04 -21.56 10.38
N ASP A 140 21.23 -21.94 11.37
CA ASP A 140 20.17 -22.94 11.23
C ASP A 140 18.80 -22.36 10.80
N GLN A 141 18.71 -21.05 10.53
CA GLN A 141 17.47 -20.36 10.14
C GLN A 141 17.43 -20.05 8.63
N GLU A 142 16.22 -20.13 8.05
CA GLU A 142 16.00 -19.82 6.64
C GLU A 142 16.40 -18.36 6.33
N GLY A 143 17.30 -18.18 5.36
CA GLY A 143 17.81 -16.87 4.96
C GLY A 143 19.18 -16.49 5.53
N TYR A 144 19.81 -17.34 6.36
CA TYR A 144 21.20 -17.14 6.76
C TYR A 144 22.15 -17.35 5.59
N GLN A 145 23.06 -16.39 5.37
CA GLN A 145 24.08 -16.46 4.33
C GLN A 145 25.44 -16.16 4.96
N TYR A 146 26.39 -17.09 4.80
CA TYR A 146 27.75 -16.94 5.34
C TYR A 146 28.50 -15.76 4.72
N ASP A 147 28.29 -15.50 3.42
CA ASP A 147 28.95 -14.43 2.67
C ASP A 147 27.91 -13.48 2.06
N LYS A 148 27.23 -12.69 2.89
CA LYS A 148 26.30 -11.65 2.41
C LYS A 148 27.08 -10.53 1.72
N GLN A 149 27.18 -10.59 0.40
CA GLN A 149 27.75 -9.52 -0.42
C GLN A 149 26.71 -8.40 -0.59
N VAL A 150 27.12 -7.17 -0.30
CA VAL A 150 26.29 -5.97 -0.48
C VAL A 150 27.03 -5.02 -1.40
N ASP A 151 26.45 -4.77 -2.57
CA ASP A 151 26.96 -3.76 -3.49
C ASP A 151 26.55 -2.38 -2.95
N PHE A 152 27.53 -1.64 -2.43
CA PHE A 152 27.32 -0.26 -2.02
C PHE A 152 27.14 0.60 -3.27
N GLN A 153 25.99 1.25 -3.40
CA GLN A 153 25.78 2.23 -4.46
C GLN A 153 26.66 3.47 -4.21
N ALA A 154 26.91 4.26 -5.26
CA ALA A 154 27.64 5.52 -5.14
C ALA A 154 26.96 6.41 -4.09
N ALA A 155 27.75 6.98 -3.18
CA ALA A 155 27.25 7.86 -2.14
C ALA A 155 26.50 9.05 -2.78
N THR A 156 25.23 9.22 -2.42
CA THR A 156 24.40 10.34 -2.89
C THR A 156 24.76 11.63 -2.15
N GLU A 157 25.38 11.52 -0.97
CA GLU A 157 25.75 12.65 -0.13
C GLU A 157 27.24 12.98 -0.28
N VAL A 158 27.55 14.27 -0.36
CA VAL A 158 28.92 14.76 -0.39
C VAL A 158 29.53 14.51 0.99
N SER A 159 30.64 13.78 1.02
CA SER A 159 31.35 13.48 2.26
C SER A 159 32.00 14.74 2.81
N ASP A 160 31.42 15.34 3.85
CA ASP A 160 31.93 16.50 4.61
C ASP A 160 33.21 16.21 5.42
N TRP A 161 33.86 15.08 5.16
CA TRP A 161 35.08 14.64 5.85
C TRP A 161 36.38 15.08 5.15
N ASP A 162 36.30 15.70 3.97
CA ASP A 162 37.47 16.13 3.18
C ASP A 162 37.49 17.65 2.94
N ASP A 163 37.48 18.43 4.04
CA ASP A 163 37.96 19.82 4.09
C ASP A 163 38.97 19.99 5.25
#